data_AF-A0A137PAA7-F1
#
_entry.id   AF-A0A137PAA7-F1
#
_cell.length_a   1.000
_cell.length_b   1.000
_cell.length_c   1.000
_cell.angle_alpha   90.00
_cell.angle_beta   90.00
_cell.angle_gamma   90.00
#
_symmetry.space_group_name_H-M   'P 1'
#
loop_
_entity.id
_entity.type
_entity.pdbx_description
1 polymer ?
#
loop_
_entity_poly.entity_id
_entity_poly.type
_entity_poly.pdbx_seq_one_letter_code
_entity_poly.pdbx_strand_id
1 'polypeptide(L)'
;DISPPIENLNVIGKQTFERIYTKNTDKLISNINSYCPDFLQFVIFNYGHVMGYESYIKLWENELILVGCLHPLNVPAQLKSHLIGAKKVGVEESVINSVELALSKLE
;
A
#
# COMPACT_ATOMS: atom_id res chain seq x y z
N ASP A 1 12.57 -20.52 8.01
CA ASP A 1 12.40 -19.15 7.51
C ASP A 1 11.93 -19.26 6.07
N ILE A 2 10.75 -18.72 5.74
CA ILE A 2 10.04 -18.97 4.46
C ILE A 2 9.98 -17.71 3.59
N SER A 3 10.75 -16.68 3.93
CA SER A 3 10.85 -15.49 3.09
C SER A 3 11.50 -15.87 1.75
N PRO A 4 10.92 -15.43 0.62
CA PRO A 4 11.53 -15.66 -0.68
C PRO A 4 12.93 -15.01 -0.73
N PRO A 5 13.84 -15.47 -1.60
CA PRO A 5 15.16 -14.87 -1.77
C PRO A 5 15.05 -13.35 -1.93
N ILE A 6 15.97 -12.59 -1.32
CA ILE A 6 15.98 -11.11 -1.31
C ILE A 6 15.82 -10.52 -2.72
N GLU A 7 16.43 -11.16 -3.72
CA GLU A 7 16.40 -10.77 -5.13
C GLU A 7 14.98 -10.77 -5.74
N ASN A 8 14.06 -11.55 -5.14
CA ASN A 8 12.66 -11.61 -5.55
C ASN A 8 11.82 -10.47 -4.94
N LEU A 9 12.27 -9.83 -3.84
CA LEU A 9 11.47 -8.85 -3.11
C LEU A 9 11.26 -7.55 -3.88
N ASN A 10 12.24 -7.08 -4.66
CA ASN A 10 12.04 -5.89 -5.48
C ASN A 10 11.03 -6.13 -6.63
N VAL A 11 11.02 -7.33 -7.21
CA VAL A 11 10.06 -7.71 -8.24
C VAL A 11 8.66 -7.79 -7.65
N ILE A 12 8.51 -8.52 -6.54
CA ILE A 12 7.24 -8.61 -5.80
C ILE A 12 6.78 -7.21 -5.38
N GLY A 13 7.68 -6.38 -4.89
CA GLY A 13 7.38 -5.02 -4.44
C GLY A 13 6.85 -4.14 -5.55
N LYS A 14 7.47 -4.18 -6.72
CA LYS A 14 6.99 -3.46 -7.91
C LYS A 14 5.61 -3.96 -8.35
N GLN A 15 5.39 -5.27 -8.38
CA GLN A 15 4.09 -5.86 -8.73
C GLN A 15 2.99 -5.46 -7.72
N THR A 16 3.31 -5.49 -6.43
CA THR A 16 2.40 -5.07 -5.36
C THR A 16 2.07 -3.58 -5.46
N PHE A 17 3.08 -2.75 -5.69
CA PHE A 17 2.91 -1.31 -5.90
C PHE A 17 2.01 -1.03 -7.11
N GLU A 18 2.21 -1.74 -8.22
CA GLU A 18 1.39 -1.63 -9.44
C GLU A 18 -0.07 -2.03 -9.20
N ARG A 19 -0.33 -3.08 -8.41
CA ARG A 19 -1.69 -3.50 -8.05
C ARG A 19 -2.45 -2.45 -7.25
N ILE A 20 -1.77 -1.76 -6.32
CA ILE A 20 -2.36 -0.71 -5.47
C ILE A 20 -2.59 0.57 -6.28
N TYR A 21 -1.57 1.06 -6.98
CA TYR A 21 -1.62 2.40 -7.59
C TYR A 21 -2.12 2.39 -9.04
N THR A 22 -2.06 1.26 -9.72
CA THR A 22 -2.54 1.03 -11.10
C THR A 22 -2.06 2.12 -12.07
N LYS A 23 -2.97 2.91 -12.65
CA LYS A 23 -2.64 3.98 -13.61
C LYS A 23 -1.77 5.11 -13.03
N ASN A 24 -1.68 5.22 -11.70
CA ASN A 24 -0.88 6.25 -11.04
C ASN A 24 0.55 5.78 -10.71
N THR A 25 0.86 4.50 -10.95
CA THR A 25 2.14 3.88 -10.55
C THR A 25 3.34 4.62 -11.12
N ASP A 26 3.39 4.81 -12.44
CA ASP A 26 4.54 5.44 -13.11
C ASP A 26 4.77 6.87 -12.63
N LYS A 27 3.68 7.62 -12.41
CA LYS A 27 3.75 8.98 -11.88
C LYS A 27 4.34 9.00 -10.47
N LEU A 28 3.90 8.10 -9.59
CA LEU A 28 4.41 8.02 -8.22
C LEU A 28 5.88 7.59 -8.20
N ILE A 29 6.24 6.56 -8.96
CA ILE A 29 7.63 6.10 -9.10
C ILE A 29 8.52 7.24 -9.60
N SER A 30 8.12 7.95 -10.66
CA SER A 30 8.87 9.07 -11.22
C SER A 30 9.04 10.22 -10.22
N ASN A 31 7.98 10.55 -9.47
CA ASN A 31 8.04 11.59 -8.44
C ASN A 31 8.99 11.22 -7.30
N ILE A 32 8.93 9.98 -6.80
CA ILE A 32 9.81 9.53 -5.71
C ILE A 32 11.25 9.45 -6.22
N ASN A 33 11.47 8.90 -7.42
CA ASN A 33 12.80 8.76 -8.02
C ASN A 33 13.48 10.11 -8.26
N SER A 34 12.73 11.10 -8.75
CA SER A 34 13.27 12.44 -8.99
C SER A 34 13.63 13.18 -7.71
N TYR A 35 12.98 12.84 -6.59
CA TYR A 35 13.30 13.39 -5.28
C TYR A 35 14.46 12.65 -4.58
N CYS A 36 14.41 11.32 -4.51
CA CYS A 36 15.43 10.48 -3.89
C CYS A 36 15.34 9.03 -4.43
N PRO A 37 16.26 8.62 -5.33
CA PRO A 37 16.28 7.26 -5.88
C PRO A 37 16.44 6.15 -4.82
N ASP A 38 17.27 6.38 -3.80
CA ASP A 38 17.47 5.42 -2.72
C ASP A 38 16.19 5.22 -1.90
N PHE A 39 15.41 6.29 -1.74
CA PHE A 39 14.11 6.20 -1.08
C PHE A 39 13.11 5.41 -1.93
N LEU A 40 13.12 5.54 -3.26
CA LEU A 40 12.32 4.67 -4.13
C LEU A 40 12.69 3.19 -3.95
N GLN A 41 13.99 2.87 -3.94
CA GLN A 41 14.46 1.50 -3.71
C GLN A 41 13.98 0.97 -2.35
N PHE A 42 14.10 1.78 -1.30
CA PHE A 42 13.59 1.44 0.02
C PHE A 42 12.07 1.18 0.02
N VAL A 43 11.27 2.05 -0.62
CA VAL A 43 9.81 1.89 -0.72
C VAL A 43 9.46 0.59 -1.45
N ILE A 44 10.01 0.37 -2.64
CA ILE A 44 9.71 -0.84 -3.44
C ILE A 44 10.10 -2.12 -2.69
N PHE A 45 11.28 -2.15 -2.08
CA PHE A 45 11.71 -3.28 -1.26
C PHE A 45 10.70 -3.58 -0.13
N ASN A 46 10.24 -2.57 0.60
CA ASN A 46 9.29 -2.74 1.70
C ASN A 46 7.90 -3.19 1.22
N TYR A 47 7.43 -2.72 0.05
CA TYR A 47 6.20 -3.25 -0.54
C TYR A 47 6.34 -4.73 -0.88
N GLY A 48 7.53 -5.18 -1.28
CA GLY A 48 7.79 -6.60 -1.53
C GLY A 48 7.79 -7.41 -0.25
N HIS A 49 8.51 -6.91 0.75
CA HIS A 49 8.76 -7.62 2.01
C HIS A 49 7.54 -7.68 2.93
N VAL A 50 6.82 -6.57 3.08
CA VAL A 50 5.72 -6.43 4.03
C VAL A 50 4.37 -6.66 3.37
N MET A 51 4.13 -6.00 2.23
CA MET A 51 2.80 -5.97 1.60
C MET A 51 2.58 -7.16 0.63
N GLY A 52 3.63 -7.57 -0.08
CA GLY A 52 3.55 -8.56 -1.16
C GLY A 52 3.55 -10.01 -0.70
N TYR A 53 3.75 -10.29 0.59
CA TYR A 53 3.79 -11.64 1.13
C TYR A 53 2.40 -12.10 1.58
N GLU A 54 1.60 -12.60 0.63
CA GLU A 54 0.16 -12.89 0.84
C GLU A 54 -0.17 -14.31 1.37
N SER A 55 0.80 -15.01 1.95
CA SER A 55 0.57 -16.36 2.51
C SER A 55 -0.24 -16.33 3.81
N TYR A 56 -0.10 -15.26 4.60
CA TYR A 56 -0.78 -15.08 5.89
C TYR A 56 -1.77 -13.92 5.88
N ILE A 57 -1.40 -12.78 5.29
CA ILE A 57 -2.21 -11.57 5.23
C ILE A 57 -2.36 -11.18 3.76
N LYS A 58 -3.57 -11.14 3.25
CA LYS A 58 -3.87 -10.77 1.86
C LYS A 58 -3.58 -9.29 1.64
N LEU A 59 -3.32 -8.92 0.39
CA LEU A 59 -2.99 -7.54 0.05
C LEU A 59 -4.10 -6.56 0.46
N TRP A 60 -5.36 -6.97 0.33
CA TRP A 60 -6.51 -6.16 0.75
C TRP A 60 -6.61 -5.99 2.27
N GLU A 61 -6.23 -7.00 3.06
CA GLU A 61 -6.15 -6.92 4.52
C GLU A 61 -5.05 -5.95 4.93
N ASN A 62 -3.88 -6.05 4.28
CA ASN A 62 -2.75 -5.14 4.48
C ASN A 62 -3.10 -3.68 4.17
N GLU A 63 -3.85 -3.40 3.09
CA GLU A 63 -4.31 -2.03 2.79
C GLU A 63 -5.26 -1.48 3.87
N LEU A 64 -6.15 -2.31 4.43
CA LEU A 64 -7.02 -1.89 5.54
C LEU A 64 -6.24 -1.62 6.83
N ILE A 65 -5.24 -2.45 7.14
CA ILE A 65 -4.31 -2.22 8.26
C ILE A 65 -3.59 -0.88 8.07
N LEU A 66 -3.05 -0.62 6.88
CA LEU A 66 -2.39 0.65 6.56
C LEU A 66 -3.33 1.84 6.72
N VAL A 67 -4.57 1.76 6.24
CA VAL A 67 -5.58 2.82 6.44
C VAL A 67 -5.76 3.12 7.93
N GLY A 68 -5.88 2.10 8.77
CA GLY A 68 -5.96 2.24 10.21
C GLY A 68 -4.72 2.89 10.84
N CYS A 69 -3.52 2.58 10.35
CA CYS A 69 -2.27 3.20 10.80
C CYS A 69 -2.09 4.64 10.31
N LEU A 70 -2.52 4.96 9.10
CA LEU A 70 -2.33 6.27 8.47
C LEU A 70 -3.22 7.35 9.08
N HIS A 71 -4.39 6.97 9.60
CA HIS A 71 -5.32 7.89 10.23
C HIS A 71 -4.72 8.64 11.44
N PRO A 72 -4.22 7.97 12.50
CA PRO A 72 -3.62 8.68 13.65
C PRO A 72 -2.31 9.41 13.29
N LEU A 73 -1.65 9.05 12.18
CA LEU A 73 -0.47 9.76 11.68
C LEU A 73 -0.80 11.09 10.98
N ASN A 74 -2.08 11.38 10.73
CA ASN A 74 -2.57 12.62 10.09
C ASN A 74 -1.89 12.91 8.72
N VAL A 75 -1.84 11.88 7.86
CA VAL A 75 -1.26 11.94 6.51
C VAL A 75 -2.35 11.76 5.44
N PRO A 76 -3.19 12.78 5.18
CA PRO A 76 -4.43 12.63 4.42
C PRO A 76 -4.23 12.22 2.95
N ALA A 77 -3.12 12.62 2.32
CA ALA A 77 -2.81 12.22 0.95
C ALA A 77 -2.56 10.71 0.85
N GLN A 78 -1.79 10.15 1.78
CA GLN A 78 -1.49 8.73 1.88
C GLN A 78 -2.76 7.96 2.27
N LEU A 79 -3.50 8.43 3.28
CA LEU A 79 -4.76 7.82 3.71
C LEU A 79 -5.74 7.68 2.54
N LYS A 80 -5.96 8.76 1.78
CA LYS A 80 -6.80 8.72 0.58
C LYS A 80 -6.27 7.77 -0.47
N SER A 81 -4.96 7.74 -0.69
CA SER A 81 -4.37 6.87 -1.70
C SER A 81 -4.53 5.38 -1.37
N HIS A 82 -4.40 5.00 -0.10
CA HIS A 82 -4.58 3.62 0.36
C HIS A 82 -6.04 3.21 0.50
N LEU A 83 -6.98 4.13 0.77
CA LEU A 83 -8.41 3.84 0.63
C LEU A 83 -8.78 3.49 -0.82
N ILE A 84 -8.23 4.22 -1.80
CA ILE A 84 -8.39 3.92 -3.23
C ILE A 84 -7.68 2.60 -3.58
N GLY A 85 -6.50 2.36 -3.01
CA GLY A 85 -5.73 1.13 -3.16
C GLY A 85 -6.52 -0.10 -2.71
N ALA A 86 -7.05 -0.07 -1.48
CA ALA A 86 -7.92 -1.07 -0.88
C ALA A 86 -9.07 -1.50 -1.81
N LYS A 87 -9.80 -0.53 -2.39
CA LYS A 87 -10.87 -0.80 -3.38
C LYS A 87 -10.36 -1.60 -4.58
N LYS A 88 -9.19 -1.26 -5.12
CA LYS A 88 -8.61 -1.91 -6.31
C LYS A 88 -8.12 -3.32 -6.03
N VAL A 89 -7.68 -3.61 -4.81
CA VAL A 89 -7.15 -4.92 -4.43
C VAL A 89 -8.21 -5.88 -3.88
N GLY A 90 -9.49 -5.48 -3.93
CA GLY A 90 -10.63 -6.37 -3.69
C GLY A 90 -11.39 -6.15 -2.39
N VAL A 91 -11.18 -5.03 -1.69
CA VAL A 91 -12.04 -4.69 -0.54
C VAL A 91 -13.43 -4.29 -1.04
N GLU A 92 -14.46 -4.95 -0.51
CA GLU A 92 -15.86 -4.64 -0.76
C GLU A 92 -16.19 -3.18 -0.40
N GLU A 93 -17.00 -2.53 -1.24
CA GLU A 93 -17.38 -1.12 -1.05
C GLU A 93 -18.07 -0.87 0.30
N SER A 94 -18.83 -1.85 0.80
CA SER A 94 -19.49 -1.77 2.12
C SER A 94 -18.49 -1.70 3.28
N VAL A 95 -17.34 -2.39 3.16
CA VAL A 95 -16.26 -2.35 4.15
C VAL A 95 -15.58 -0.99 4.11
N ILE A 96 -15.31 -0.45 2.91
CA ILE A 96 -14.72 0.88 2.79
C ILE A 96 -15.63 1.95 3.39
N ASN A 97 -16.94 1.92 3.09
CA ASN A 97 -17.91 2.84 3.68
C ASN A 97 -17.93 2.75 5.20
N SER A 98 -17.80 1.55 5.76
CA SER A 98 -17.74 1.34 7.21
C SER A 98 -16.46 1.91 7.82
N VAL A 99 -15.33 1.76 7.14
CA VAL A 99 -14.04 2.35 7.55
C VAL A 99 -14.12 3.87 7.49
N GLU A 100 -14.56 4.48 6.38
CA GLU A 100 -14.69 5.93 6.25
C GLU A 100 -15.63 6.52 7.32
N LEU A 101 -16.74 5.84 7.62
CA LEU A 101 -17.65 6.23 8.71
C LEU A 101 -17.01 6.10 10.10
N ALA A 102 -16.16 5.09 10.32
CA ALA A 102 -15.44 4.94 11.58
C ALA A 102 -14.41 6.05 11.76
N LEU A 103 -13.64 6.36 10.70
CA LEU A 103 -12.62 7.40 10.71
C LEU A 103 -13.20 8.79 10.97
N SER A 104 -14.37 9.11 10.41
CA SER A 104 -15.03 10.41 10.62
C SER A 104 -15.59 10.62 12.04
N LYS A 105 -15.68 9.56 12.85
CA LYS A 105 -16.12 9.63 14.26
C LYS A 105 -14.96 9.74 15.25
N LEU A 106 -13.72 9.62 14.77
CA LEU A 106 -12.51 9.70 15.58
C LEU A 106 -11.88 11.11 15.55
N GLU A 107 -12.48 12.04 14.79
CA GLU A 107 -12.19 13.48 14.78
C GLU A 107 -12.92 14.21 15.92
#